data_AF-A0A930EEK3-F1
#
_entry.id   AF-A0A930EEK3-F1
#
_cell.length_a   1.000
_cell.length_b   1.000
_cell.length_c   1.000
_cell.angle_alpha   90.00
_cell.angle_beta   90.00
_cell.angle_gamma   90.00
#
_symmetry.space_group_name_H-M   'P 1'
#
loop_
_entity.id
_entity.type
_entity.pdbx_description
1 polymer ?
#
loop_
_entity_poly.entity_id
_entity_poly.type
_entity_poly.pdbx_seq_one_letter_code
_entity_poly.pdbx_strand_id
1 'polypeptide(L)'
;MATDAIGREHQVATVQLDFVQPQRFGLEYADADGNFTTPVMIHCALLGSIERFLSVFIEHTGGWFPFWAAPEQVRILTINDTVLEYVDKITTILSDITLMEPVRYNDVRFTIDSRNESLGKKIREATSMKIPVQLIVGPKDMEANEVSVRTQSGEEKISLEQLAEYIKSL
;
A
#
# COMPACT_ATOMS: atom_id res chain seq x y z
N MET A 1 4.21 22.30 6.80
CA MET A 1 3.01 22.45 5.95
C MET A 1 3.16 21.49 4.77
N ALA A 2 2.08 20.87 4.33
CA ALA A 2 2.04 20.06 3.11
C ALA A 2 0.88 20.53 2.23
N THR A 3 1.08 20.55 0.92
CA THR A 3 0.05 20.93 -0.06
C THR A 3 -0.52 19.67 -0.69
N ASP A 4 -1.84 19.51 -0.69
CA ASP A 4 -2.49 18.37 -1.35
C ASP A 4 -2.54 18.53 -2.87
N ALA A 5 -3.02 17.50 -3.59
CA ALA A 5 -3.03 17.47 -5.05
C ALA A 5 -3.95 18.54 -5.69
N ILE A 6 -4.81 19.20 -4.90
CA ILE A 6 -5.72 20.25 -5.35
C ILE A 6 -5.37 21.64 -4.78
N GLY A 7 -4.19 21.78 -4.17
CA GLY A 7 -3.62 23.07 -3.78
C GLY A 7 -4.00 23.57 -2.37
N ARG A 8 -4.64 22.75 -1.52
CA ARG A 8 -4.93 23.15 -0.13
C ARG A 8 -3.74 22.87 0.77
N GLU A 9 -3.49 23.77 1.71
CA GLU A 9 -2.44 23.61 2.71
C GLU A 9 -2.95 22.91 3.97
N HIS A 10 -2.20 21.91 4.43
CA HIS A 10 -2.47 21.17 5.64
C HIS A 10 -1.28 21.22 6.59
N GLN A 11 -1.55 21.47 7.87
CA GLN A 11 -0.58 21.20 8.92
C GLN A 11 -0.67 19.71 9.29
N VAL A 12 0.30 18.94 8.79
CA VAL A 12 0.42 17.49 9.06
C VAL A 12 1.46 17.20 10.13
N ALA A 13 2.59 17.90 10.10
CA ALA A 13 3.68 17.74 11.06
C ALA A 13 3.73 18.89 12.07
N THR A 14 4.13 18.59 13.29
CA THR A 14 4.40 19.57 14.35
C THR A 14 5.63 19.16 15.15
N VAL A 15 6.46 20.14 15.51
CA VAL A 15 7.58 20.02 16.45
C VAL A 15 7.46 21.19 17.41
N GLN A 16 7.14 20.91 18.67
CA GLN A 16 6.86 21.92 19.68
C GLN A 16 7.84 21.79 20.85
N LEU A 17 8.47 22.91 21.23
CA LEU A 17 9.34 22.98 22.40
C LEU A 17 8.49 23.33 23.63
N ASP A 18 8.58 22.50 24.67
CA ASP A 18 7.84 22.66 25.92
C ASP A 18 8.81 22.73 27.11
N PHE A 19 8.81 23.89 27.76
CA PHE A 19 9.60 24.20 28.95
C PHE A 19 8.77 24.12 30.24
N VAL A 20 7.45 23.93 30.15
CA VAL A 20 6.52 24.06 31.29
C VAL A 20 6.16 22.70 31.87
N GLN A 21 5.81 21.73 31.03
CA GLN A 21 5.42 20.41 31.53
C GLN A 21 6.55 19.69 32.28
N PRO A 22 7.80 19.66 31.80
CA PRO A 22 8.90 19.04 32.54
C PRO A 22 9.03 19.54 33.98
N GLN A 23 8.89 20.86 34.18
CA GLN A 23 8.93 21.47 35.49
C GLN A 23 7.73 21.06 36.36
N ARG A 24 6.51 21.06 35.79
CA ARG A 24 5.29 20.67 36.52
C ARG A 24 5.28 19.21 36.96
N PHE A 25 5.87 18.33 36.16
CA PHE A 25 6.01 16.91 36.47
C PHE A 25 7.22 16.59 37.35
N GLY A 26 8.09 17.58 37.63
CA GLY A 26 9.32 17.36 38.39
C GLY A 26 10.30 16.44 37.65
N LEU A 27 10.37 16.53 36.33
CA LEU A 27 11.33 15.75 35.54
C LEU A 27 12.74 16.32 35.73
N GLU A 28 13.70 15.43 35.98
CA GLU A 28 15.10 15.79 36.18
C GLU A 28 16.01 14.76 35.53
N TYR A 29 17.18 15.21 35.07
CA TYR A 29 18.30 14.35 34.70
C TYR A 29 19.59 14.89 35.33
N ALA A 30 20.57 14.02 35.56
CA ALA A 30 21.90 14.44 36.00
C ALA A 30 22.72 14.91 34.79
N ASP A 31 23.26 16.12 34.85
CA ASP A 31 24.19 16.63 33.84
C ASP A 31 25.59 16.00 33.97
N ALA A 32 26.52 16.45 33.12
CA ALA A 32 27.89 15.93 33.09
C ALA A 32 28.67 16.15 34.41
N ASP A 33 28.25 17.13 35.22
CA ASP A 33 28.86 17.49 36.49
C ASP A 33 28.11 16.85 37.69
N GLY A 34 27.04 16.09 37.43
CA GLY A 34 26.22 15.42 38.42
C GLY A 34 25.14 16.30 39.05
N ASN A 35 24.90 17.51 38.52
CA ASN A 35 23.81 18.37 39.00
C ASN A 35 22.49 17.95 38.36
N PHE A 36 21.40 18.03 39.14
CA PHE A 36 20.06 17.77 38.63
C PHE A 36 19.53 18.99 37.88
N THR A 37 19.13 18.76 36.62
CA THR A 37 18.58 19.80 35.73
C THR A 37 17.27 19.32 35.12
N THR A 38 16.32 20.25 34.93
CA THR A 38 15.05 19.96 34.24
C THR A 38 15.28 19.87 32.72
N PRO A 39 14.83 18.79 32.05
CA PRO A 39 14.98 18.67 30.59
C PRO A 39 13.99 19.56 29.84
N VAL A 40 14.30 19.86 28.57
CA VAL A 40 13.34 20.43 27.61
C VAL A 40 12.59 19.29 26.92
N MET A 41 11.27 19.37 26.85
CA MET A 41 10.45 18.38 26.19
C MET A 41 10.13 18.81 24.76
N ILE A 42 10.27 17.89 23.81
CA ILE A 42 9.91 18.11 22.41
C ILE A 42 8.70 17.23 22.07
N HIS A 43 7.56 17.87 21.81
CA HIS A 43 6.38 17.16 21.29
C HIS A 43 6.49 17.10 19.77
N CYS A 44 6.56 15.89 19.22
CA CYS A 44 6.73 15.66 17.79
C CYS A 44 5.62 14.75 17.26
N ALA A 45 4.93 15.20 16.21
CA ALA A 45 4.08 14.35 15.40
C ALA A 45 4.37 14.63 13.93
N LEU A 46 4.76 13.61 13.17
CA LEU A 46 5.16 13.75 11.76
C LEU A 46 3.95 13.69 10.80
N LEU A 47 3.02 12.77 11.08
CA LEU A 47 1.80 12.57 10.28
C LEU A 47 0.59 13.28 10.88
N GLY A 48 0.70 13.75 12.12
CA GLY A 48 -0.44 14.24 12.89
C GLY A 48 -1.34 13.08 13.31
N SER A 49 -2.66 13.27 13.30
CA SER A 49 -3.59 12.17 13.53
C SER A 49 -3.71 11.28 12.28
N ILE A 50 -3.88 9.98 12.50
CA ILE A 50 -3.99 8.99 11.42
C ILE A 50 -5.22 9.30 10.56
N GLU A 51 -6.34 9.69 11.18
CA GLU A 51 -7.59 10.02 10.49
C GLU A 51 -7.43 11.21 9.55
N ARG A 52 -6.74 12.27 10.00
CA ARG A 52 -6.50 13.45 9.17
C ARG A 52 -5.51 13.12 8.05
N PHE A 53 -4.45 12.37 8.36
CA PHE A 53 -3.50 11.92 7.36
C PHE A 53 -4.21 11.11 6.26
N LEU A 54 -5.04 10.13 6.63
CA LEU A 54 -5.80 9.32 5.67
C LEU A 54 -6.76 10.15 4.85
N SER A 55 -7.48 11.11 5.45
CA SER A 55 -8.35 12.03 4.71
C SER A 55 -7.59 12.77 3.62
N VAL A 56 -6.46 13.39 3.96
CA VAL A 56 -5.62 14.12 3.00
C VAL A 56 -5.03 13.17 1.96
N PHE A 57 -4.59 11.98 2.38
CA PHE A 57 -3.95 11.01 1.48
C PHE A 57 -4.92 10.41 0.46
N ILE A 58 -6.16 10.13 0.87
CA ILE A 58 -7.24 9.67 -0.03
C ILE A 58 -7.53 10.75 -1.08
N GLU A 59 -7.68 12.01 -0.66
CA GLU A 59 -7.93 13.11 -1.58
C GLU A 59 -6.73 13.36 -2.51
N HIS A 60 -5.51 13.31 -1.97
CA HIS A 60 -4.27 13.51 -2.73
C HIS A 60 -4.05 12.45 -3.81
N THR A 61 -4.35 11.18 -3.51
CA THR A 61 -4.25 10.06 -4.47
C THR A 61 -5.47 9.94 -5.37
N GLY A 62 -6.53 10.71 -5.09
CA GLY A 62 -7.84 10.49 -5.68
C GLY A 62 -8.32 9.05 -5.47
N GLY A 63 -7.95 8.39 -4.37
CA GLY A 63 -8.24 6.99 -4.04
C GLY A 63 -7.43 5.93 -4.80
N TRP A 64 -6.53 6.30 -5.72
CA TRP A 64 -5.59 5.37 -6.34
C TRP A 64 -4.31 5.30 -5.51
N PHE A 65 -4.37 4.49 -4.45
CA PHE A 65 -3.23 4.35 -3.57
C PHE A 65 -2.02 3.75 -4.31
N PRO A 66 -0.79 4.15 -3.93
CA PRO A 66 0.41 3.42 -4.30
C PRO A 66 0.29 1.95 -3.93
N PHE A 67 0.95 1.07 -4.69
CA PHE A 67 0.81 -0.39 -4.55
C PHE A 67 0.96 -0.84 -3.10
N TRP A 68 2.00 -0.39 -2.39
CA TRP A 68 2.25 -0.77 -0.99
C TRP A 68 1.12 -0.42 -0.01
N ALA A 69 0.36 0.65 -0.28
CA ALA A 69 -0.67 1.19 0.60
C ALA A 69 -2.09 0.77 0.22
N ALA A 70 -2.29 0.21 -0.99
CA ALA A 70 -3.62 -0.15 -1.46
C ALA A 70 -4.25 -1.24 -0.56
N PRO A 71 -5.52 -1.08 -0.11
CA PRO A 71 -6.19 -2.08 0.72
C PRO A 71 -6.24 -3.47 0.06
N GLU A 72 -6.44 -3.46 -1.26
CA GLU A 72 -6.31 -4.61 -2.14
C GLU A 72 -5.32 -4.25 -3.25
N GLN A 73 -4.19 -4.94 -3.29
CA GLN A 73 -3.08 -4.60 -4.17
C GLN A 73 -3.23 -5.31 -5.53
N VAL A 74 -3.64 -6.58 -5.48
CA VAL A 74 -3.80 -7.43 -6.66
C VAL A 74 -5.18 -8.08 -6.67
N ARG A 75 -5.87 -8.06 -7.81
CA ARG A 75 -7.07 -8.88 -8.02
C ARG A 75 -6.89 -9.84 -9.18
N ILE A 76 -7.09 -11.13 -8.93
CA ILE A 76 -7.01 -12.18 -9.95
C ILE A 76 -8.39 -12.34 -10.59
N LEU A 77 -8.47 -12.16 -11.90
CA LEU A 77 -9.70 -12.24 -12.69
C LEU A 77 -9.65 -13.48 -13.57
N THR A 78 -10.47 -14.48 -13.26
CA THR A 78 -10.54 -15.70 -14.08
C THR A 78 -11.51 -15.51 -15.24
N ILE A 79 -11.16 -16.01 -16.43
CA ILE A 79 -12.09 -16.04 -17.56
C ILE A 79 -13.15 -17.13 -17.37
N ASN A 80 -12.79 -18.26 -16.77
CA ASN A 80 -13.65 -19.40 -16.51
C ASN A 80 -13.06 -20.30 -15.40
N ASP A 81 -13.75 -21.39 -15.06
CA ASP A 81 -13.30 -22.32 -14.01
C ASP A 81 -12.20 -23.28 -14.48
N THR A 82 -11.89 -23.33 -15.78
CA THR A 82 -10.87 -24.26 -16.30
C THR A 82 -9.44 -23.85 -15.96
N VAL A 83 -9.24 -22.64 -15.42
CA VAL A 83 -7.92 -22.12 -15.04
C VAL A 83 -7.67 -22.13 -13.53
N LEU A 84 -8.54 -22.74 -12.73
CA LEU A 84 -8.43 -22.70 -11.25
C LEU A 84 -7.11 -23.29 -10.74
N GLU A 85 -6.64 -24.40 -11.30
CA GLU A 85 -5.33 -24.96 -10.94
C GLU A 85 -4.16 -24.00 -11.23
N TYR A 86 -4.28 -23.19 -12.28
CA TYR A 86 -3.28 -22.20 -12.63
C TYR A 86 -3.36 -20.96 -11.73
N VAL A 87 -4.57 -20.59 -11.32
CA VAL A 87 -4.79 -19.56 -10.28
C VAL A 87 -4.14 -19.99 -8.97
N ASP A 88 -4.25 -21.25 -8.57
CA ASP A 88 -3.60 -21.74 -7.36
C ASP A 88 -2.08 -21.52 -7.40
N LYS A 89 -1.42 -21.82 -8.52
CA LYS A 89 0.02 -21.52 -8.71
C LYS A 89 0.34 -20.03 -8.55
N ILE A 90 -0.48 -19.16 -9.15
CA ILE A 90 -0.33 -17.70 -9.02
C ILE A 90 -0.48 -17.29 -7.55
N THR A 91 -1.48 -17.81 -6.84
CA THR A 91 -1.73 -17.45 -5.44
C THR A 91 -0.62 -17.93 -4.51
N THR A 92 -0.01 -19.10 -4.76
CA THR A 92 1.19 -19.55 -4.04
C THR A 92 2.33 -18.55 -4.22
N ILE A 93 2.62 -18.15 -5.47
CA ILE A 93 3.67 -17.17 -5.76
C ILE A 93 3.40 -15.86 -5.02
N LEU A 94 2.19 -15.32 -5.09
CA LEU A 94 1.84 -14.05 -4.44
C LEU A 94 1.93 -14.13 -2.92
N SER A 95 1.54 -15.27 -2.32
CA SER A 95 1.58 -15.48 -0.87
C SER A 95 3.01 -15.50 -0.31
N ASP A 96 4.00 -15.88 -1.12
CA ASP A 96 5.41 -15.91 -0.73
C ASP A 96 6.11 -14.55 -0.86
N ILE A 97 5.38 -13.50 -1.27
CA ILE A 97 5.93 -12.15 -1.47
C ILE A 97 5.69 -11.28 -0.24
N THR A 98 6.78 -10.92 0.42
CA THR A 98 6.84 -9.84 1.41
C THR A 98 7.65 -8.67 0.84
N LEU A 99 7.03 -7.50 0.74
CA LEU A 99 7.70 -6.26 0.34
C LEU A 99 8.49 -5.69 1.52
N MET A 100 9.69 -5.18 1.23
CA MET A 100 10.57 -4.56 2.23
C MET A 100 10.64 -3.04 2.13
N GLU A 101 10.16 -2.47 1.02
CA GLU A 101 10.12 -1.03 0.77
C GLU A 101 8.77 -0.67 0.14
N PRO A 102 8.27 0.56 0.34
CA PRO A 102 8.75 1.57 1.30
C PRO A 102 8.37 1.24 2.76
N VAL A 103 7.55 0.20 2.97
CA VAL A 103 7.16 -0.30 4.29
C VAL A 103 7.63 -1.75 4.41
N ARG A 104 8.42 -2.02 5.46
CA ARG A 104 8.97 -3.36 5.73
C ARG A 104 7.88 -4.32 6.17
N TYR A 105 8.06 -5.60 5.83
CA TYR A 105 7.17 -6.69 6.23
C TYR A 105 5.73 -6.51 5.72
N ASN A 106 5.62 -6.01 4.49
CA ASN A 106 4.33 -5.76 3.85
C ASN A 106 3.99 -6.89 2.88
N ASP A 107 3.25 -7.89 3.37
CA ASP A 107 2.80 -9.02 2.55
C ASP A 107 1.80 -8.55 1.49
N VAL A 108 1.89 -9.17 0.30
CA VAL A 108 1.01 -8.84 -0.82
C VAL A 108 -0.42 -9.26 -0.51
N ARG A 109 -1.33 -8.28 -0.50
CA ARG A 109 -2.78 -8.47 -0.33
C ARG A 109 -3.43 -8.66 -1.68
N PHE A 110 -4.07 -9.81 -1.86
CA PHE A 110 -4.74 -10.14 -3.10
C PHE A 110 -6.09 -10.83 -2.89
N THR A 111 -6.97 -10.76 -3.88
CA THR A 111 -8.22 -11.53 -3.92
C THR A 111 -8.43 -12.19 -5.28
N ILE A 112 -9.34 -13.17 -5.32
CA ILE A 112 -9.71 -13.89 -6.54
C ILE A 112 -11.17 -13.58 -6.87
N ASP A 113 -11.42 -13.18 -8.12
CA ASP A 113 -12.75 -13.01 -8.68
C ASP A 113 -13.07 -14.15 -9.68
N SER A 114 -13.56 -15.25 -9.12
CA SER A 114 -14.01 -16.45 -9.85
C SER A 114 -15.48 -16.44 -10.22
N ARG A 115 -16.20 -15.31 -10.08
CA ARG A 115 -17.64 -15.24 -10.39
C ARG A 115 -17.90 -15.58 -11.86
N ASN A 116 -19.03 -16.22 -12.16
CA ASN A 116 -19.47 -16.47 -13.53
C ASN A 116 -20.08 -15.20 -14.15
N GLU A 117 -19.22 -14.23 -14.44
CA GLU A 117 -19.54 -12.92 -14.98
C GLU A 117 -18.60 -12.60 -16.14
N SER A 118 -19.03 -11.74 -17.07
CA SER A 118 -18.16 -11.36 -18.21
C SER A 118 -16.86 -10.72 -17.71
N LEU A 119 -15.73 -11.05 -18.34
CA LEU A 119 -14.42 -10.51 -17.98
C LEU A 119 -14.42 -8.96 -17.97
N GLY A 120 -15.08 -8.34 -18.95
CA GLY A 120 -15.18 -6.88 -19.03
C GLY A 120 -15.89 -6.26 -17.81
N LYS A 121 -16.90 -6.94 -17.25
CA LYS A 121 -17.55 -6.51 -16.00
C LYS A 121 -16.60 -6.63 -14.82
N LYS A 122 -15.89 -7.75 -14.69
CA LYS A 122 -14.90 -7.95 -13.62
C LYS A 122 -13.80 -6.88 -13.65
N ILE A 123 -13.23 -6.60 -14.83
CA ILE A 123 -12.21 -5.55 -15.04
C ILE A 123 -12.75 -4.19 -14.64
N ARG A 124 -13.98 -3.85 -15.08
CA ARG A 124 -14.61 -2.56 -14.74
C ARG A 124 -14.83 -2.41 -13.24
N GLU A 125 -15.32 -3.44 -12.57
CA GLU A 125 -15.52 -3.41 -11.12
C GLU A 125 -14.20 -3.27 -10.37
N ALA A 126 -13.16 -4.02 -10.74
CA ALA A 126 -11.84 -3.91 -10.15
C ALA A 126 -11.21 -2.52 -10.35
N THR A 127 -11.34 -1.96 -11.55
CA THR A 127 -10.88 -0.61 -11.87
C THR A 127 -11.66 0.47 -11.10
N SER A 128 -12.98 0.28 -10.93
CA SER A 128 -13.81 1.19 -10.12
C SER A 128 -13.41 1.18 -8.65
N MET A 129 -12.95 0.04 -8.15
CA MET A 129 -12.40 -0.11 -6.80
C MET A 129 -10.94 0.36 -6.68
N LYS A 130 -10.35 0.82 -7.79
CA LYS A 130 -8.99 1.39 -7.85
C LYS A 130 -7.89 0.42 -7.41
N ILE A 131 -8.08 -0.85 -7.76
CA ILE A 131 -7.12 -1.92 -7.48
C ILE A 131 -5.93 -1.73 -8.43
N PRO A 132 -4.69 -1.52 -7.91
CA PRO A 132 -3.54 -1.18 -8.74
C PRO A 132 -3.18 -2.22 -9.80
N VAL A 133 -3.31 -3.52 -9.46
CA VAL A 133 -2.93 -4.62 -10.34
C VAL A 133 -4.10 -5.59 -10.51
N GLN A 134 -4.45 -5.86 -11.77
CA GLN A 134 -5.43 -6.86 -12.15
C GLN A 134 -4.71 -7.96 -12.93
N LEU A 135 -4.72 -9.19 -12.40
CA LEU A 135 -4.14 -10.35 -13.08
C LEU A 135 -5.25 -11.08 -13.83
N ILE A 136 -5.25 -10.97 -15.14
CA ILE A 136 -6.23 -11.64 -16.01
C ILE A 136 -5.69 -13.01 -16.38
N VAL A 137 -6.48 -14.04 -16.10
CA VAL A 137 -6.08 -15.45 -16.26
C VAL A 137 -7.02 -16.16 -17.22
N GLY A 138 -6.53 -16.46 -18.41
CA GLY A 138 -7.21 -17.23 -19.44
C GLY A 138 -6.54 -18.57 -19.77
N PRO A 139 -7.25 -19.48 -20.48
CA PRO A 139 -6.67 -20.77 -20.91
C PRO A 139 -5.39 -20.62 -21.75
N LYS A 140 -5.33 -19.59 -22.60
CA LYS A 140 -4.13 -19.31 -23.42
C LYS A 140 -2.93 -18.89 -22.59
N ASP A 141 -3.17 -18.15 -21.50
CA ASP A 141 -2.09 -17.69 -20.61
C ASP A 141 -1.57 -18.88 -19.78
N MET A 142 -2.47 -19.76 -19.35
CA MET A 142 -2.11 -21.03 -18.72
C MET A 142 -1.25 -21.92 -19.64
N GLU A 143 -1.62 -22.07 -20.91
CA GLU A 143 -0.84 -22.84 -21.89
C GLU A 143 0.54 -22.25 -22.14
N ALA A 144 0.66 -20.92 -22.11
CA ALA A 144 1.92 -20.20 -22.31
C ALA A 144 2.76 -20.04 -21.03
N ASN A 145 2.23 -20.44 -19.85
CA ASN A 145 2.83 -20.18 -18.54
C ASN A 145 3.08 -18.67 -18.31
N GLU A 146 2.12 -17.84 -18.72
CA GLU A 146 2.10 -16.39 -18.60
C GLU A 146 0.88 -15.91 -17.81
N VAL A 147 0.86 -14.64 -17.43
CA VAL A 147 -0.31 -13.94 -16.89
C VAL A 147 -0.40 -12.56 -17.54
N SER A 148 -1.62 -12.14 -17.90
CA SER A 148 -1.83 -10.77 -18.35
C SER A 148 -1.96 -9.85 -17.13
N VAL A 149 -1.03 -8.92 -17.01
CA VAL A 149 -0.97 -7.94 -15.93
C VAL A 149 -1.51 -6.63 -16.45
N ARG A 150 -2.60 -6.17 -15.84
CA ARG A 150 -3.24 -4.90 -16.17
C ARG A 150 -3.10 -3.92 -15.00
N THR A 151 -2.58 -2.73 -15.30
CA THR A 151 -2.42 -1.61 -14.37
C THR A 151 -3.05 -0.34 -14.97
N GLN A 152 -2.83 0.81 -14.34
CA GLN A 152 -3.20 2.10 -14.94
C GLN A 152 -2.38 2.46 -16.18
N SER A 153 -1.13 2.01 -16.27
CA SER A 153 -0.24 2.36 -17.38
C SER A 153 -0.54 1.56 -18.65
N GLY A 154 -1.19 0.39 -18.51
CA GLY A 154 -1.54 -0.45 -19.64
C GLY A 154 -1.73 -1.91 -19.23
N GLU A 155 -1.61 -2.78 -20.23
CA GLU A 155 -1.68 -4.22 -20.07
C GLU A 155 -0.48 -4.85 -20.76
N GLU A 156 0.21 -5.74 -20.06
CA GLU A 156 1.37 -6.47 -20.56
C GLU A 156 1.31 -7.93 -20.11
N LYS A 157 2.04 -8.81 -20.82
CA LYS A 157 2.15 -10.21 -20.46
C LYS A 157 3.46 -10.46 -19.73
N ILE A 158 3.38 -11.11 -18.58
CA ILE A 158 4.52 -11.49 -17.76
C ILE A 158 4.55 -13.01 -17.63
N SER A 159 5.73 -13.62 -17.75
CA SER A 159 5.86 -15.06 -17.50
C SER A 159 5.65 -15.36 -16.01
N LEU A 160 5.11 -16.54 -15.70
CA LEU A 160 4.83 -16.91 -14.31
C LEU A 160 6.09 -16.88 -13.43
N GLU A 161 7.25 -17.20 -14.01
CA GLU A 161 8.56 -17.16 -13.34
C GLU A 161 8.99 -15.74 -12.95
N GLN A 162 8.61 -14.74 -13.76
CA GLN A 162 8.94 -13.33 -13.54
C GLN A 162 7.91 -12.58 -12.68
N LEU A 163 6.75 -13.18 -12.42
CA LEU A 163 5.65 -12.54 -11.70
C LEU A 163 6.08 -12.02 -10.32
N ALA A 164 6.86 -12.80 -9.57
CA ALA A 164 7.29 -12.40 -8.24
C ALA A 164 8.21 -11.17 -8.27
N GLU A 165 9.11 -11.11 -9.25
CA GLU A 165 10.03 -9.97 -9.43
C GLU A 165 9.26 -8.74 -9.92
N TYR A 166 8.33 -8.92 -10.86
CA TYR A 166 7.45 -7.86 -11.33
C TYR A 166 6.69 -7.22 -10.17
N ILE A 167 6.01 -8.01 -9.32
CA ILE A 167 5.23 -7.49 -8.18
C ILE A 167 6.13 -6.75 -7.17
N LYS A 168 7.36 -7.23 -6.94
CA LYS A 168 8.32 -6.57 -6.04
C LYS A 168 8.84 -5.23 -6.58
N SER A 169 8.70 -4.98 -7.88
CA SER A 169 9.15 -3.75 -8.53
C SER A 169 8.12 -2.60 -8.51
N LEU A 170 6.88 -2.88 -8.09
CA LEU A 170 5.76 -1.93 -8.00
C LEU A 170 5.75 -1.11 -6.71
#